data_AF-A0A7Y3KDY1-F1
#
_entry.id   AF-A0A7Y3KDY1-F1
#
_cell.length_a   1.000
_cell.length_b   1.000
_cell.length_c   1.000
_cell.angle_alpha   90.00
_cell.angle_beta   90.00
_cell.angle_gamma   90.00
#
_symmetry.space_group_name_H-M   'P 1'
#
loop_
_entity.id
_entity.type
_entity.pdbx_description
1 polymer ?
#
loop_
_entity_poly.entity_id
_entity_poly.type
_entity_poly.pdbx_seq_one_letter_code
_entity_poly.pdbx_strand_id
1 'polypeptide(L)'
;MIRTSEQEVSTTLEAIWGNRLLDEGFLGIPNLVVRNYRQLGIEHGEFGLICTILTYKHDGRDPYPSHDTLAEHLQCSTRQVRKWIDSLEAKQLLKVGRRRNKESKQLGPMVYNFHPLIDAALQLVGEKPLPESADQWDIEYQTPLEPEVPNLGPEVPVNRLINRLKDDAYDARAKENFSTDFEKPKDALGNTVEPSSSGLSQAATQSSIPFPVPYEPSSNARELCFDPLCEDCAAEVGNPEYQGIETLATSLLVRPMLNALEMNMIDDLLQSGIGADTIEQGIRESFEQYQPKFGKDRIRSLQYCEPRILELHAHKEHVPQALDTSAVSPSPKSSRKSWGSSRNNVSIMPDYLKGQPGKYERFYQVFGHATDKPGVYQRE
;
A
#
# COMPACT_ATOMS: atom_id res chain seq x y z
N MET A 1 13.61 -61.39 1.26
CA MET A 1 13.74 -60.06 0.62
C MET A 1 13.25 -59.02 1.60
N ILE A 2 14.17 -58.38 2.32
CA ILE A 2 13.87 -57.32 3.29
C ILE A 2 13.84 -56.02 2.48
N ARG A 3 12.66 -55.40 2.35
CA ARG A 3 12.54 -54.02 1.86
C ARG A 3 13.01 -53.12 2.99
N THR A 4 14.25 -52.68 2.93
CA THR A 4 14.77 -51.61 3.78
C THR A 4 14.00 -50.35 3.39
N SER A 5 13.13 -49.87 4.27
CA SER A 5 12.51 -48.56 4.16
C SER A 5 13.61 -47.51 4.31
N GLU A 6 14.03 -46.90 3.20
CA GLU A 6 14.72 -45.62 3.22
C GLU A 6 13.78 -44.61 3.87
N GLN A 7 13.99 -44.35 5.16
CA GLN A 7 13.53 -43.11 5.75
C GLN A 7 14.39 -42.01 5.11
N GLU A 8 13.87 -41.39 4.05
CA GLU A 8 14.36 -40.10 3.59
C GLU A 8 14.33 -39.15 4.79
N VAL A 9 15.51 -38.83 5.31
CA VAL A 9 15.66 -37.78 6.31
C VAL A 9 15.30 -36.50 5.58
N SER A 10 14.04 -36.09 5.67
CA SER A 10 13.57 -34.79 5.21
C SER A 10 14.57 -33.76 5.71
N THR A 11 15.12 -32.93 4.82
CA THR A 11 16.07 -31.91 5.27
C THR A 11 15.41 -31.09 6.37
N THR A 12 16.16 -30.64 7.37
CA THR A 12 15.59 -29.87 8.50
C THR A 12 14.75 -28.68 8.00
N LEU A 13 15.09 -28.13 6.83
CA LEU A 13 14.32 -27.07 6.16
C LEU A 13 12.97 -27.55 5.61
N GLU A 14 12.90 -28.71 4.97
CA GLU A 14 11.64 -29.32 4.51
C GLU A 14 10.70 -29.61 5.68
N ALA A 15 11.26 -30.03 6.83
CA ALA A 15 10.47 -30.27 8.03
C ALA A 15 9.90 -28.97 8.63
N ILE A 16 10.62 -27.84 8.51
CA ILE A 16 10.19 -26.54 9.05
C ILE A 16 9.20 -25.85 8.10
N TRP A 17 9.50 -25.80 6.81
CA TRP A 17 8.78 -24.96 5.83
C TRP A 17 7.84 -25.76 4.92
N GLY A 18 8.00 -27.09 4.85
CA GLY A 18 7.28 -27.92 3.88
C GLY A 18 7.86 -27.81 2.47
N ASN A 19 7.68 -28.88 1.68
CA ASN A 19 8.32 -29.02 0.37
C ASN A 19 7.86 -27.95 -0.65
N ARG A 20 6.55 -27.66 -0.70
CA ARG A 20 5.96 -26.70 -1.68
C ARG A 20 6.49 -25.27 -1.56
N LEU A 21 6.90 -24.84 -0.36
CA LEU A 21 7.47 -23.51 -0.18
C LEU A 21 8.92 -23.42 -0.64
N LEU A 22 9.64 -24.55 -0.63
CA LEU A 22 11.03 -24.60 -1.06
C LEU A 22 11.18 -24.71 -2.58
N ASP A 23 10.14 -25.16 -3.30
CA ASP A 23 10.12 -25.25 -4.77
C ASP A 23 10.35 -23.89 -5.45
N GLU A 24 9.88 -22.79 -4.83
CA GLU A 24 10.07 -21.41 -5.32
C GLU A 24 11.48 -20.84 -4.96
N GLY A 25 12.30 -21.63 -4.28
CA GLY A 25 13.62 -21.24 -3.79
C GLY A 25 13.59 -20.49 -2.46
N PHE A 26 14.78 -20.27 -1.91
CA PHE A 26 14.96 -19.55 -0.66
C PHE A 26 16.11 -18.55 -0.76
N LEU A 27 16.05 -17.52 0.08
CA LEU A 27 17.03 -16.45 0.10
C LEU A 27 18.12 -16.73 1.13
N GLY A 28 19.36 -16.91 0.68
CA GLY A 28 20.52 -17.08 1.55
C GLY A 28 21.11 -15.76 2.00
N ILE A 29 20.59 -15.15 3.08
CA ILE A 29 21.23 -13.99 3.72
C ILE A 29 21.97 -14.43 4.98
N PRO A 30 23.25 -14.05 5.17
CA PRO A 30 23.95 -14.29 6.42
C PRO A 30 23.21 -13.69 7.62
N ASN A 31 22.99 -14.51 8.65
CA ASN A 31 22.34 -14.05 9.90
C ASN A 31 23.04 -12.84 10.53
N LEU A 32 24.34 -12.69 10.29
CA LEU A 32 25.11 -11.53 10.71
C LEU A 32 24.53 -10.22 10.15
N VAL A 33 24.16 -10.19 8.87
CA VAL A 33 23.53 -9.03 8.22
C VAL A 33 22.11 -8.85 8.76
N VAL A 34 21.32 -9.93 8.81
CA VAL A 34 19.91 -9.89 9.25
C VAL A 34 19.76 -9.37 10.68
N ARG A 35 20.68 -9.74 11.58
CA ARG A 35 20.61 -9.31 13.00
C ARG A 35 21.18 -7.91 13.23
N ASN A 36 22.04 -7.42 12.34
CA ASN A 36 22.79 -6.17 12.54
C ASN A 36 22.53 -5.11 11.45
N TYR A 37 21.54 -5.27 10.57
CA TYR A 37 21.28 -4.31 9.48
C TYR A 37 21.05 -2.88 9.99
N ARG A 38 20.41 -2.72 11.16
CA ARG A 38 20.24 -1.39 11.78
C ARG A 38 21.57 -0.78 12.24
N GLN A 39 22.51 -1.59 12.72
CA GLN A 39 23.85 -1.13 13.10
C GLN A 39 24.68 -0.75 11.87
N LEU A 40 24.44 -1.41 10.73
CA LEU A 40 24.97 -1.04 9.41
C LEU A 40 24.33 0.24 8.84
N GLY A 41 23.38 0.87 9.55
CA GLY A 41 22.69 2.07 9.09
C GLY A 41 21.60 1.82 8.04
N ILE A 42 21.18 0.58 7.83
CA ILE A 42 20.17 0.19 6.84
C ILE A 42 18.76 0.44 7.42
N GLU A 43 17.90 1.09 6.65
CA GLU A 43 16.47 1.29 6.96
C GLU A 43 15.64 0.04 6.66
N HIS A 44 14.46 -0.11 7.30
CA HIS A 44 13.60 -1.27 7.05
C HIS A 44 13.19 -1.40 5.58
N GLY A 45 12.87 -0.28 4.92
CA GLY A 45 12.55 -0.27 3.49
C GLY A 45 13.74 -0.64 2.61
N GLU A 46 14.93 -0.16 2.96
CA GLU A 46 16.18 -0.52 2.27
C GLU A 46 16.51 -2.01 2.46
N PHE A 47 16.29 -2.57 3.65
CA PHE A 47 16.49 -3.98 3.91
C PHE A 47 15.54 -4.86 3.10
N GLY A 48 14.27 -4.46 2.99
CA GLY A 48 13.31 -5.10 2.09
C GLY A 48 13.78 -5.08 0.63
N LEU A 49 14.28 -3.92 0.17
CA LEU A 49 14.86 -3.79 -1.16
C LEU A 49 16.05 -4.73 -1.39
N ILE A 50 16.98 -4.82 -0.42
CA ILE A 50 18.13 -5.75 -0.49
C ILE A 50 17.63 -7.19 -0.64
N CYS A 51 16.66 -7.60 0.17
CA CYS A 51 16.09 -8.94 0.10
C CYS A 51 15.50 -9.23 -1.28
N THR A 52 14.70 -8.31 -1.82
CA THR A 52 14.08 -8.44 -3.15
C THR A 52 15.12 -8.45 -4.28
N ILE A 53 16.21 -7.69 -4.19
CA ILE A 53 17.26 -7.77 -5.22
C ILE A 53 17.97 -9.14 -5.16
N LEU A 54 18.24 -9.64 -3.95
CA LEU A 54 18.94 -10.90 -3.75
C LEU A 54 18.14 -12.12 -4.21
N THR A 55 16.81 -12.06 -4.32
CA THR A 55 16.02 -13.17 -4.90
C THR A 55 16.35 -13.43 -6.36
N TYR A 56 16.91 -12.43 -7.08
CA TYR A 56 17.37 -12.58 -8.46
C TYR A 56 18.84 -13.06 -8.57
N LYS A 57 19.51 -13.30 -7.43
CA LYS A 57 20.90 -13.77 -7.40
C LYS A 57 20.92 -15.30 -7.36
N HIS A 58 20.86 -15.90 -8.55
CA HIS A 58 20.90 -17.37 -8.72
C HIS A 58 22.31 -17.93 -8.96
N ASP A 59 23.21 -17.11 -9.51
CA ASP A 59 24.58 -17.47 -9.85
C ASP A 59 25.60 -16.62 -9.08
N GLY A 60 26.90 -16.89 -9.29
CA GLY A 60 27.97 -15.97 -8.89
C GLY A 60 27.83 -14.57 -9.49
N ARG A 61 27.05 -14.42 -10.57
CA ARG A 61 26.80 -13.13 -11.24
C ARG A 61 25.99 -12.18 -10.38
N ASP A 62 26.20 -10.89 -10.60
CA ASP A 62 25.42 -9.85 -9.95
C ASP A 62 24.00 -9.74 -10.54
N PRO A 63 22.97 -9.59 -9.68
CA PRO A 63 21.58 -9.48 -10.11
C PRO A 63 21.32 -8.16 -10.86
N TYR A 64 20.36 -8.18 -11.78
CA TYR A 64 20.01 -7.04 -12.63
C TYR A 64 18.49 -6.79 -12.80
N PRO A 65 17.67 -6.85 -11.74
CA PRO A 65 16.24 -6.52 -11.84
C PRO A 65 16.01 -5.05 -12.20
N SER A 66 14.94 -4.76 -12.95
CA SER A 66 14.57 -3.38 -13.26
C SER A 66 13.95 -2.68 -12.04
N HIS A 67 14.04 -1.34 -11.98
CA HIS A 67 13.39 -0.56 -10.91
C HIS A 67 11.87 -0.79 -10.85
N ASP A 68 11.23 -0.99 -12.00
CA ASP A 68 9.79 -1.20 -12.09
C ASP A 68 9.41 -2.56 -11.51
N THR A 69 10.22 -3.60 -11.80
CA THR A 69 10.07 -4.93 -11.21
C THR A 69 10.23 -4.89 -9.70
N LEU A 70 11.25 -4.20 -9.19
CA LEU A 70 11.47 -4.05 -7.75
C LEU A 70 10.31 -3.31 -7.08
N ALA A 71 9.78 -2.27 -7.72
CA ALA A 71 8.65 -1.49 -7.22
C ALA A 71 7.37 -2.32 -7.14
N GLU A 72 7.12 -3.20 -8.12
CA GLU A 72 5.98 -4.12 -8.13
C GLU A 72 6.05 -5.11 -6.97
N HIS A 73 7.20 -5.74 -6.75
CA HIS A 73 7.39 -6.69 -5.64
C HIS A 73 7.29 -6.04 -4.25
N LEU A 74 7.81 -4.81 -4.10
CA LEU A 74 7.78 -4.07 -2.85
C LEU A 74 6.46 -3.29 -2.64
N GLN A 75 5.55 -3.33 -3.61
CA GLN A 75 4.28 -2.58 -3.61
C GLN A 75 4.50 -1.09 -3.32
N CYS A 76 5.53 -0.50 -3.90
CA CYS A 76 5.90 0.90 -3.70
C CYS A 76 6.11 1.64 -5.02
N SER A 77 6.36 2.94 -4.96
CA SER A 77 6.64 3.71 -6.18
C SER A 77 8.08 3.50 -6.65
N THR A 78 8.31 3.57 -7.96
CA THR A 78 9.66 3.51 -8.56
C THR A 78 10.57 4.63 -8.05
N ARG A 79 9.99 5.78 -7.69
CA ARG A 79 10.70 6.88 -7.02
C ARG A 79 11.23 6.48 -5.65
N GLN A 80 10.47 5.69 -4.90
CA GLN A 80 10.87 5.21 -3.58
C GLN A 80 12.02 4.19 -3.70
N VAL A 81 11.95 3.29 -4.68
CA VAL A 81 13.05 2.35 -4.99
C VAL A 81 14.33 3.10 -5.30
N ARG A 82 14.29 4.11 -6.19
CA ARG A 82 15.46 4.94 -6.51
C ARG A 82 16.02 5.63 -5.27
N LYS A 83 15.15 6.23 -4.44
CA LYS A 83 15.55 6.86 -3.18
C LYS A 83 16.30 5.88 -2.24
N TRP A 84 15.83 4.63 -2.14
CA TRP A 84 16.51 3.62 -1.34
C TRP A 84 17.84 3.18 -1.95
N ILE A 85 17.92 3.05 -3.27
CA ILE A 85 19.18 2.77 -3.98
C ILE A 85 20.18 3.90 -3.71
N ASP A 86 19.80 5.16 -3.96
CA ASP A 86 20.65 6.33 -3.75
C ASP A 86 21.15 6.41 -2.30
N SER A 87 20.28 6.08 -1.34
CA SER A 87 20.63 6.04 0.09
C SER A 87 21.62 4.92 0.42
N LEU A 88 21.45 3.72 -0.14
CA LEU A 88 22.39 2.60 0.04
C LEU A 88 23.74 2.86 -0.64
N GLU A 89 23.76 3.53 -1.80
CA GLU A 89 25.00 3.96 -2.46
C GLU A 89 25.71 5.04 -1.64
N ALA A 90 24.98 6.02 -1.11
CA ALA A 90 25.54 7.06 -0.24
C ALA A 90 26.15 6.48 1.05
N LYS A 91 25.58 5.38 1.58
CA LYS A 91 26.11 4.62 2.72
C LYS A 91 27.27 3.70 2.35
N GLN A 92 27.66 3.65 1.07
CA GLN A 92 28.68 2.75 0.54
C GLN A 92 28.38 1.26 0.80
N LEU A 93 27.10 0.89 0.87
CA LEU A 93 26.66 -0.50 1.07
C LEU A 93 26.28 -1.19 -0.24
N LEU A 94 26.01 -0.40 -1.29
CA LEU A 94 25.61 -0.86 -2.61
C LEU A 94 26.44 -0.14 -3.67
N LYS A 95 26.85 -0.87 -4.70
CA LYS A 95 27.38 -0.29 -5.94
C LYS A 95 26.43 -0.63 -7.08
N VAL A 96 26.00 0.38 -7.82
CA VAL A 96 25.20 0.17 -9.04
C VAL A 96 26.03 0.42 -10.28
N GLY A 97 26.01 -0.55 -11.19
CA GLY A 97 26.70 -0.49 -12.47
C GLY A 97 25.78 -0.65 -13.65
N ARG A 98 26.32 -0.45 -14.84
CA ARG A 98 25.67 -0.85 -16.10
C ARG A 98 26.56 -1.84 -16.82
N ARG A 99 25.94 -2.89 -17.34
CA ARG A 99 26.63 -3.83 -18.22
C ARG A 99 26.87 -3.17 -19.57
N ARG A 100 28.08 -3.27 -20.11
CA ARG A 100 28.33 -2.91 -21.51
C ARG A 100 28.45 -4.19 -22.33
N ASN A 101 27.75 -4.24 -23.46
CA ASN A 101 27.98 -5.32 -24.42
C ASN A 101 29.32 -5.07 -25.14
N LYS A 102 30.24 -6.05 -25.08
CA LYS A 102 31.58 -5.98 -25.68
C LYS A 102 31.55 -5.72 -27.19
N GLU A 103 30.55 -6.25 -27.89
CA GLU A 103 30.45 -6.17 -29.35
C GLU A 103 29.73 -4.90 -29.81
N SER A 104 28.55 -4.61 -29.23
CA SER A 104 27.71 -3.49 -29.68
C SER A 104 28.03 -2.16 -28.98
N LYS A 105 28.86 -2.18 -27.92
CA LYS A 105 29.15 -1.05 -27.02
C LYS A 105 27.90 -0.40 -26.40
N GLN A 106 26.72 -1.00 -26.56
CA GLN A 106 25.48 -0.49 -25.99
C GLN A 106 25.46 -0.73 -24.48
N LEU A 107 24.87 0.23 -23.76
CA LEU A 107 24.62 0.12 -22.34
C LEU A 107 23.41 -0.81 -22.13
N GLY A 108 23.64 -1.87 -21.38
CA GLY A 108 22.65 -2.84 -20.95
C GLY A 108 21.97 -2.46 -19.63
N PRO A 109 21.29 -3.43 -18.99
CA PRO A 109 20.55 -3.20 -17.76
C PRO A 109 21.45 -2.84 -16.58
N MET A 110 20.83 -2.24 -15.56
CA MET A 110 21.48 -1.91 -14.29
C MET A 110 21.82 -3.17 -13.51
N VAL A 111 22.98 -3.19 -12.87
CA VAL A 111 23.51 -4.33 -12.10
C VAL A 111 23.81 -3.87 -10.68
N TYR A 112 23.49 -4.70 -9.70
CA TYR A 112 23.64 -4.40 -8.28
C TYR A 112 24.72 -5.27 -7.66
N ASN A 113 25.71 -4.63 -7.03
CA ASN A 113 26.80 -5.32 -6.35
C ASN A 113 26.77 -5.05 -4.84
N PHE A 114 26.67 -6.13 -4.05
CA PHE A 114 26.58 -6.10 -2.58
C PHE A 114 27.90 -6.43 -1.88
N HIS A 115 29.03 -6.47 -2.59
CA HIS A 115 30.34 -6.65 -1.96
C HIS A 115 30.60 -5.62 -0.84
N PRO A 116 30.29 -4.32 -1.01
CA PRO A 116 30.50 -3.33 0.04
C PRO A 116 29.66 -3.59 1.31
N LEU A 117 28.44 -4.13 1.17
CA LEU A 117 27.62 -4.54 2.30
C LEU A 117 28.28 -5.68 3.08
N ILE A 118 28.87 -6.66 2.39
CA ILE A 118 29.54 -7.79 3.02
C ILE A 118 30.79 -7.31 3.75
N ASP A 119 31.59 -6.44 3.13
CA ASP A 119 32.78 -5.86 3.76
C ASP A 119 32.42 -5.06 5.02
N ALA A 120 31.36 -4.25 4.96
CA ALA A 120 30.86 -3.51 6.12
C ALA A 120 30.40 -4.46 7.25
N ALA A 121 29.74 -5.57 6.91
CA ALA A 121 29.32 -6.57 7.88
C ALA A 121 30.51 -7.32 8.52
N LEU A 122 31.54 -7.66 7.74
CA LEU A 122 32.77 -8.28 8.25
C LEU A 122 33.55 -7.31 9.16
N GLN A 123 33.59 -6.04 8.80
CA GLN A 123 34.20 -4.99 9.61
C GLN A 123 33.53 -4.86 10.99
N LEU A 124 32.20 -5.04 11.09
CA LEU A 124 31.51 -5.06 12.38
C LEU A 124 31.99 -6.18 13.31
N VAL A 125 32.40 -7.33 12.76
CA VAL A 125 32.91 -8.47 13.54
C VAL A 125 34.42 -8.38 13.77
N GLY A 126 35.10 -7.44 13.10
CA GLY A 126 36.56 -7.31 13.14
C GLY A 126 37.28 -8.34 12.26
N GLU A 127 36.57 -8.94 11.29
CA GLU A 127 37.18 -9.81 10.28
C GLU A 127 37.78 -9.00 9.13
N LYS A 128 38.67 -9.63 8.36
CA LYS A 128 39.27 -9.01 7.18
C LYS A 128 38.24 -8.96 6.05
N PRO A 129 38.28 -7.89 5.21
CA PRO A 129 37.42 -7.82 4.03
C PRO A 129 37.71 -8.99 3.08
N LEU A 130 36.72 -9.33 2.25
CA LEU A 130 36.91 -10.38 1.27
C LEU A 130 38.01 -9.97 0.27
N PRO A 131 38.78 -10.93 -0.27
CA PRO A 131 39.65 -10.61 -1.39
C PRO A 131 38.80 -10.12 -2.55
N GLU A 132 39.27 -9.09 -3.26
CA GLU A 132 38.60 -8.62 -4.48
C GLU A 132 38.42 -9.82 -5.41
N SER A 133 37.17 -10.17 -5.69
CA SER A 133 36.86 -11.23 -6.64
C SER A 133 37.41 -10.79 -8.00
N ALA A 134 38.24 -11.62 -8.61
CA ALA A 134 38.75 -11.46 -9.98
C ALA A 134 37.64 -11.65 -11.04
N ASP A 135 36.45 -11.14 -10.76
CA ASP A 135 35.28 -11.30 -11.60
C ASP A 135 35.46 -10.46 -12.86
N GLN A 136 35.61 -11.19 -13.96
CA GLN A 136 36.14 -10.78 -15.24
C GLN A 136 35.06 -10.15 -16.13
N TRP A 137 34.25 -9.25 -15.56
CA TRP A 137 33.13 -8.63 -16.27
C TRP A 137 33.39 -7.14 -16.49
N ASP A 138 33.12 -6.70 -17.73
CA ASP A 138 33.17 -5.29 -18.12
C ASP A 138 31.91 -4.57 -17.57
N ILE A 139 31.80 -4.50 -16.25
CA ILE A 139 30.75 -3.73 -15.58
C ILE A 139 31.35 -2.38 -15.23
N GLU A 140 30.83 -1.33 -15.86
CA GLU A 140 31.16 0.04 -15.50
C GLU A 140 30.25 0.42 -14.32
N TYR A 141 30.81 0.35 -13.11
CA TYR A 141 30.15 0.87 -11.91
C TYR A 141 30.11 2.38 -11.95
N GLN A 142 28.98 2.97 -11.58
CA GLN A 142 28.92 4.41 -11.41
C GLN A 142 29.76 4.77 -10.19
N THR A 143 30.81 5.57 -10.40
CA THR A 143 31.46 6.22 -9.27
C THR A 143 30.44 7.17 -8.66
N PRO A 144 30.16 7.09 -7.35
CA PRO A 144 29.29 8.05 -6.69
C PRO A 144 29.81 9.45 -7.02
N LEU A 145 28.97 10.28 -7.66
CA LEU A 145 29.30 11.69 -7.87
C LEU A 145 29.40 12.32 -6.49
N GLU A 146 30.64 12.51 -6.02
CA GLU A 146 30.90 13.31 -4.84
C GLU A 146 30.28 14.68 -5.14
N PRO A 147 29.29 15.14 -4.36
CA PRO A 147 28.68 16.42 -4.62
C PRO A 147 29.80 17.45 -4.49
N GLU A 148 30.20 18.06 -5.61
CA GLU A 148 31.06 19.23 -5.58
C GLU A 148 30.31 20.24 -4.73
N VAL A 149 30.66 20.33 -3.44
CA VAL A 149 30.14 21.38 -2.57
C VAL A 149 30.67 22.65 -3.20
N PRO A 150 29.83 23.45 -3.89
CA PRO A 150 30.32 24.69 -4.43
C PRO A 150 30.81 25.48 -3.22
N ASN A 151 32.09 25.82 -3.22
CA ASN A 151 32.73 26.63 -2.20
C ASN A 151 32.26 28.09 -2.38
N LEU A 152 30.94 28.27 -2.37
CA LEU A 152 30.28 29.54 -2.22
C LEU A 152 30.37 29.81 -0.74
N GLY A 153 31.34 30.65 -0.35
CA GLY A 153 31.32 31.29 0.96
C GLY A 153 29.93 31.84 1.24
N PRO A 154 29.52 31.98 2.51
CA PRO A 154 28.15 32.35 2.86
C PRO A 154 27.79 33.72 2.29
N GLU A 155 27.26 33.76 1.08
CA GLU A 155 26.56 34.93 0.56
C GLU A 155 25.25 35.00 1.33
N VAL A 156 25.30 35.76 2.43
CA VAL A 156 24.11 36.16 3.15
C VAL A 156 23.17 36.79 2.13
N PRO A 157 21.98 36.22 1.88
CA PRO A 157 21.08 36.77 0.87
C PRO A 157 20.72 38.20 1.27
N VAL A 158 21.13 39.17 0.45
CA VAL A 158 20.92 40.62 0.65
C VAL A 158 19.44 40.96 0.84
N ASN A 159 18.53 40.09 0.39
CA ASN A 159 17.09 40.21 0.59
C ASN A 159 16.65 40.15 2.07
N ARG A 160 17.49 39.64 3.00
CA ARG A 160 17.20 39.71 4.44
C ARG A 160 17.37 41.11 5.03
N LEU A 161 18.14 42.00 4.40
CA LEU A 161 18.27 43.41 4.79
C LEU A 161 17.09 44.25 4.29
N ILE A 162 16.60 43.97 3.08
CA ILE A 162 15.47 44.71 2.49
C ILE A 162 14.16 44.46 3.25
N ASN A 163 13.92 43.24 3.75
CA ASN A 163 12.72 42.96 4.54
C ASN A 163 12.79 43.61 5.93
N ARG A 164 13.97 43.65 6.57
CA ARG A 164 14.15 44.31 7.88
C ARG A 164 13.87 45.82 7.82
N LEU A 165 14.28 46.48 6.74
CA LEU A 165 13.99 47.91 6.52
C LEU A 165 12.50 48.20 6.26
N LYS A 166 11.74 47.23 5.75
CA LYS A 166 10.29 47.38 5.53
C LYS A 166 9.49 47.23 6.81
N ASP A 167 9.93 46.36 7.72
CA ASP A 167 9.27 46.15 9.00
C ASP A 167 9.46 47.38 9.92
N ASP A 168 10.65 47.99 9.95
CA ASP A 168 10.93 49.22 10.70
C ASP A 168 10.10 50.43 10.20
N ALA A 169 9.77 50.47 8.90
CA ALA A 169 8.93 51.51 8.31
C ALA A 169 7.44 51.34 8.64
N TYR A 170 6.99 50.11 8.93
CA TYR A 170 5.59 49.84 9.30
C TYR A 170 5.31 50.25 10.75
N ASP A 171 6.25 50.02 11.67
CA ASP A 171 6.13 50.40 13.08
C ASP A 171 6.21 51.91 13.32
N ALA A 172 6.92 52.66 12.47
CA ALA A 172 6.93 54.13 12.53
C ALA A 172 5.57 54.73 12.15
N ARG A 173 4.87 54.12 11.18
CA ARG A 173 3.56 54.61 10.69
C ARG A 173 2.40 54.25 11.62
N ALA A 174 2.52 53.15 12.38
CA ALA A 174 1.52 52.76 13.37
C ALA A 174 1.46 53.71 14.58
N LYS A 175 2.57 54.39 14.91
CA LYS A 175 2.64 55.34 16.03
C LYS A 175 2.03 56.71 15.74
N GLU A 176 1.95 57.12 14.47
CA GLU A 176 1.37 58.42 14.09
C GLU A 176 -0.17 58.39 13.99
N ASN A 177 -0.78 57.22 13.81
CA ASN A 177 -2.24 57.10 13.62
C ASN A 177 -3.03 56.77 14.89
N PHE A 178 -2.39 56.66 16.07
CA PHE A 178 -3.07 56.36 17.33
C PHE A 178 -3.23 57.58 18.26
N SER A 179 -3.27 58.79 17.68
CA SER A 179 -3.58 60.03 18.41
C SER A 179 -4.88 60.63 17.89
N THR A 180 -6.02 60.01 18.23
CA THR A 180 -7.32 60.70 18.26
C THR A 180 -8.14 60.21 19.45
N ASP A 181 -8.28 61.12 20.41
CA ASP A 181 -9.46 61.37 21.25
C ASP A 181 -10.31 60.16 21.67
N PHE A 182 -9.93 59.56 22.80
CA PHE A 182 -10.87 58.84 23.65
C PHE A 182 -11.03 59.61 24.96
N GLU A 183 -12.06 60.45 25.01
CA GLU A 183 -12.56 61.01 26.26
C GLU A 183 -12.97 59.89 27.20
N LYS A 184 -12.28 59.80 28.33
CA LYS A 184 -12.53 58.81 29.39
C LYS A 184 -13.58 59.40 30.35
N PRO A 185 -14.74 58.75 30.59
CA PRO A 185 -15.62 59.18 31.65
C PRO A 185 -14.98 58.89 33.02
N LYS A 186 -15.13 59.89 33.89
CA LYS A 186 -14.76 59.89 35.31
C LYS A 186 -15.64 58.94 36.11
N ASP A 187 -15.15 58.65 37.33
CA ASP A 187 -15.83 58.00 38.46
C ASP A 187 -15.60 56.47 38.52
N ALA A 188 -15.20 55.83 39.62
CA ALA A 188 -14.85 56.27 40.96
C ALA A 188 -14.21 55.06 41.71
N LEU A 189 -13.41 55.36 42.75
CA LEU A 189 -12.88 54.46 43.80
C LEU A 189 -11.98 53.31 43.32
N GLY A 190 -10.80 53.04 43.87
CA GLY A 190 -10.17 53.46 45.12
C GLY A 190 -9.16 52.37 45.50
N ASN A 191 -8.11 52.77 46.21
CA ASN A 191 -7.04 51.98 46.84
C ASN A 191 -5.77 51.70 46.02
N THR A 192 -4.82 52.64 46.16
CA THR A 192 -3.56 52.49 46.94
C THR A 192 -3.16 51.03 47.24
N VAL A 193 -1.95 50.55 46.91
CA VAL A 193 -0.67 50.87 47.58
C VAL A 193 0.51 50.44 46.69
N GLU A 194 1.53 51.29 46.72
CA GLU A 194 2.84 51.28 46.06
C GLU A 194 3.88 50.45 46.88
N PRO A 195 5.18 50.34 46.53
CA PRO A 195 5.77 49.11 46.00
C PRO A 195 6.90 48.56 46.90
N SER A 196 7.52 47.44 46.53
CA SER A 196 8.93 47.20 46.90
C SER A 196 9.61 46.15 46.03
N SER A 197 10.74 46.60 45.48
CA SER A 197 11.77 45.87 44.78
C SER A 197 12.65 45.04 45.73
N SER A 198 12.99 43.82 45.32
CA SER A 198 14.26 43.09 45.54
C SER A 198 14.03 41.67 44.99
N GLY A 199 14.79 41.13 44.04
CA GLY A 199 16.23 41.05 43.99
C GLY A 199 16.68 39.86 44.85
N LEU A 200 16.85 38.67 44.26
CA LEU A 200 17.80 37.63 44.69
C LEU A 200 17.79 36.39 43.78
N SER A 201 19.01 35.98 43.42
CA SER A 201 19.43 34.72 42.82
C SER A 201 19.01 33.47 43.60
N GLN A 202 19.17 32.31 42.93
CA GLN A 202 19.34 30.92 43.40
C GLN A 202 18.17 30.03 42.98
N ALA A 203 18.34 28.74 42.70
CA ALA A 203 19.48 27.90 42.38
C ALA A 203 18.87 26.63 41.75
N ALA A 204 19.67 25.93 40.95
CA ALA A 204 19.34 24.64 40.38
C ALA A 204 18.79 23.68 41.45
N THR A 205 17.58 23.16 41.22
CA THR A 205 17.08 21.98 41.95
C THR A 205 16.74 20.92 40.93
N GLN A 206 17.55 19.87 40.92
CA GLN A 206 17.37 18.67 40.12
C GLN A 206 16.03 18.02 40.47
N SER A 207 15.10 18.03 39.52
CA SER A 207 13.89 17.23 39.56
C SER A 207 14.28 15.75 39.44
N SER A 208 14.23 15.04 40.57
CA SER A 208 14.42 13.60 40.65
C SER A 208 13.20 12.93 40.04
N ILE A 209 13.35 12.36 38.84
CA ILE A 209 12.34 11.50 38.24
C ILE A 209 12.31 10.19 39.05
N PRO A 210 11.18 9.80 39.68
CA PRO A 210 11.10 8.54 40.39
C PRO A 210 11.16 7.37 39.38
N PHE A 211 11.98 6.38 39.72
CA PHE A 211 12.08 5.11 39.01
C PHE A 211 10.70 4.42 38.90
N PRO A 212 10.39 3.75 37.77
CA PRO A 212 9.15 3.00 37.62
C PRO A 212 9.14 1.81 38.58
N VAL A 213 8.08 1.75 39.38
CA VAL A 213 7.75 0.65 40.29
C VAL A 213 7.52 -0.63 39.48
N PRO A 214 7.95 -1.82 39.94
CA PRO A 214 7.66 -3.08 39.26
C PRO A 214 6.15 -3.27 39.13
N TYR A 215 5.70 -3.55 37.91
CA TYR A 215 4.30 -3.81 37.57
C TYR A 215 3.86 -5.13 38.21
N GLU A 216 3.05 -5.07 39.27
CA GLU A 216 2.33 -6.25 39.75
C GLU A 216 1.17 -6.54 38.78
N PRO A 217 1.08 -7.74 38.20
CA PRO A 217 0.00 -8.07 37.30
C PRO A 217 -1.32 -8.14 38.08
N SER A 218 -2.25 -7.26 37.71
CA SER A 218 -3.63 -7.29 38.22
C SER A 218 -4.26 -8.66 37.93
N SER A 219 -4.84 -9.26 38.96
CA SER A 219 -5.46 -10.59 39.00
C SER A 219 -6.76 -10.74 38.20
N ASN A 220 -6.90 -10.05 37.05
CA ASN A 220 -8.08 -10.12 36.17
C ASN A 220 -7.70 -10.27 34.68
N ALA A 221 -6.51 -10.77 34.37
CA ALA A 221 -6.20 -11.26 33.03
C ALA A 221 -6.92 -12.59 32.82
N ARG A 222 -8.03 -12.57 32.05
CA ARG A 222 -8.56 -13.77 31.39
C ARG A 222 -7.40 -14.39 30.59
N GLU A 223 -6.93 -15.55 31.01
CA GLU A 223 -6.03 -16.38 30.24
C GLU A 223 -6.65 -16.63 28.87
N LEU A 224 -6.11 -16.01 27.83
CA LEU A 224 -6.39 -16.37 26.46
C LEU A 224 -5.72 -17.72 26.24
N CYS A 225 -6.53 -18.77 26.30
CA CYS A 225 -6.10 -20.13 26.03
C CYS A 225 -5.71 -20.23 24.55
N PHE A 226 -4.42 -20.26 24.27
CA PHE A 226 -3.85 -20.40 22.92
C PHE A 226 -3.58 -21.88 22.62
N ASP A 227 -4.51 -22.76 22.99
CA ASP A 227 -4.42 -24.19 22.69
C ASP A 227 -5.23 -24.49 21.40
N PRO A 228 -4.57 -24.77 20.27
CA PRO A 228 -5.23 -25.03 18.99
C PRO A 228 -6.02 -26.35 18.96
N LEU A 229 -6.02 -27.12 20.04
CA LEU A 229 -6.81 -28.34 20.22
C LEU A 229 -7.97 -28.17 21.23
N CYS A 230 -8.20 -26.95 21.72
CA CYS A 230 -9.34 -26.68 22.58
C CYS A 230 -10.65 -26.77 21.77
N GLU A 231 -11.44 -27.83 22.00
CA GLU A 231 -12.75 -28.04 21.38
C GLU A 231 -13.74 -26.89 21.67
N ASP A 232 -13.52 -26.11 22.74
CA ASP A 232 -14.34 -24.94 23.08
C ASP A 232 -13.99 -23.67 22.29
N CYS A 233 -12.83 -23.62 21.59
CA CYS A 233 -12.45 -22.51 20.70
C CYS A 233 -12.96 -22.70 19.26
N ALA A 234 -13.40 -23.91 18.91
CA ALA A 234 -13.87 -24.26 17.56
C ALA A 234 -15.33 -23.82 17.27
N ALA A 235 -15.96 -23.10 18.21
CA ALA A 235 -17.38 -22.75 18.15
C ALA A 235 -17.69 -21.35 17.60
N GLU A 236 -16.72 -20.62 17.04
CA GLU A 236 -17.05 -19.60 16.03
C GLU A 236 -17.20 -20.30 14.67
N VAL A 237 -18.21 -21.16 14.58
CA VAL A 237 -18.68 -21.70 13.30
C VAL A 237 -19.23 -20.50 12.54
N GLY A 238 -18.38 -19.88 11.72
CA GLY A 238 -18.76 -18.77 10.85
C GLY A 238 -20.08 -19.10 10.16
N ASN A 239 -21.01 -18.13 10.15
CA ASN A 239 -22.34 -18.33 9.60
C ASN A 239 -22.21 -19.00 8.21
N PRO A 240 -22.79 -20.19 7.98
CA PRO A 240 -22.63 -20.92 6.72
C PRO A 240 -23.09 -20.10 5.50
N GLU A 241 -23.99 -19.14 5.70
CA GLU A 241 -24.42 -18.18 4.67
C GLU A 241 -23.28 -17.27 4.20
N TYR A 242 -22.31 -16.98 5.06
CA TYR A 242 -21.18 -16.11 4.75
C TYR A 242 -20.12 -16.82 3.90
N GLN A 243 -19.93 -18.12 4.13
CA GLN A 243 -18.90 -18.92 3.45
C GLN A 243 -19.14 -19.02 1.94
N GLY A 244 -20.40 -19.08 1.50
CA GLY A 244 -20.77 -19.11 0.09
C GLY A 244 -20.36 -17.84 -0.65
N ILE A 245 -20.74 -16.69 -0.09
CA ILE A 245 -20.43 -15.36 -0.64
C ILE A 245 -18.92 -15.13 -0.68
N GLU A 246 -18.20 -15.44 0.39
CA GLU A 246 -16.75 -15.25 0.47
C GLU A 246 -16.00 -16.13 -0.55
N THR A 247 -16.34 -17.41 -0.64
CA THR A 247 -15.73 -18.35 -1.58
C THR A 247 -15.95 -17.91 -3.03
N LEU A 248 -17.17 -17.44 -3.32
CA LEU A 248 -17.53 -16.94 -4.64
C LEU A 248 -16.77 -15.65 -4.99
N ALA A 249 -16.73 -14.70 -4.07
CA ALA A 249 -16.09 -13.41 -4.27
C ALA A 249 -14.56 -13.52 -4.41
N THR A 250 -13.90 -14.31 -3.57
CA THR A 250 -12.46 -14.57 -3.64
C THR A 250 -12.07 -15.24 -4.96
N SER A 251 -12.88 -16.22 -5.42
CA SER A 251 -12.70 -16.89 -6.70
C SER A 251 -12.80 -15.93 -7.88
N LEU A 252 -13.82 -15.07 -7.93
CA LEU A 252 -14.04 -14.14 -9.04
C LEU A 252 -13.03 -12.98 -9.07
N LEU A 253 -12.61 -12.49 -7.89
CA LEU A 253 -11.59 -11.44 -7.79
C LEU A 253 -10.16 -11.96 -7.99
N VAL A 254 -9.97 -13.28 -8.04
CA VAL A 254 -8.65 -13.94 -8.10
C VAL A 254 -7.78 -13.47 -6.93
N ARG A 255 -8.34 -13.52 -5.71
CA ARG A 255 -7.65 -13.14 -4.47
C ARG A 255 -7.72 -14.27 -3.44
N PRO A 256 -6.70 -14.41 -2.58
CA PRO A 256 -6.71 -15.43 -1.55
C PRO A 256 -7.75 -15.13 -0.45
N MET A 257 -8.03 -13.86 -0.16
CA MET A 257 -8.97 -13.42 0.86
C MET A 257 -9.59 -12.06 0.48
N LEU A 258 -10.77 -11.77 1.04
CA LEU A 258 -11.41 -10.45 0.96
C LEU A 258 -10.77 -9.48 1.95
N ASN A 259 -10.74 -8.19 1.59
CA ASN A 259 -10.28 -7.14 2.49
C ASN A 259 -11.37 -6.85 3.55
N ALA A 260 -10.97 -6.29 4.71
CA ALA A 260 -11.91 -5.92 5.77
C ALA A 260 -13.05 -5.00 5.29
N LEU A 261 -12.79 -4.10 4.34
CA LEU A 261 -13.83 -3.25 3.74
C LEU A 261 -14.87 -4.05 2.93
N GLU A 262 -14.43 -5.07 2.21
CA GLU A 262 -15.31 -5.94 1.42
C GLU A 262 -16.15 -6.83 2.33
N MET A 263 -15.57 -7.28 3.45
CA MET A 263 -16.27 -8.04 4.49
C MET A 263 -17.36 -7.20 5.16
N ASN A 264 -17.01 -5.98 5.61
CA ASN A 264 -17.98 -5.05 6.20
C ASN A 264 -19.13 -4.73 5.23
N MET A 265 -18.85 -4.62 3.93
CA MET A 265 -19.89 -4.38 2.93
C MET A 265 -20.86 -5.58 2.81
N ILE A 266 -20.36 -6.81 2.88
CA ILE A 266 -21.22 -8.01 2.89
C ILE A 266 -22.09 -8.02 4.17
N ASP A 267 -21.49 -7.70 5.32
CA ASP A 267 -22.21 -7.59 6.58
C ASP A 267 -23.31 -6.52 6.52
N ASP A 268 -23.03 -5.35 5.97
CA ASP A 268 -24.01 -4.26 5.81
C ASP A 268 -25.19 -4.68 4.92
N LEU A 269 -24.94 -5.43 3.84
CA LEU A 269 -25.98 -5.97 2.95
C LEU A 269 -26.85 -7.02 3.65
N LEU A 270 -26.24 -7.94 4.40
CA LEU A 270 -26.95 -8.95 5.18
C LEU A 270 -27.78 -8.30 6.30
N GLN A 271 -27.22 -7.33 7.02
CA GLN A 271 -27.93 -6.57 8.06
C GLN A 271 -29.10 -5.75 7.49
N SER A 272 -29.03 -5.35 6.22
CA SER A 272 -30.12 -4.69 5.51
C SER A 272 -31.27 -5.63 5.10
N GLY A 273 -31.16 -6.94 5.41
CA GLY A 273 -32.19 -7.94 5.10
C GLY A 273 -32.07 -8.55 3.71
N ILE A 274 -30.97 -8.32 3.00
CA ILE A 274 -30.72 -8.90 1.68
C ILE A 274 -30.24 -10.34 1.88
N GLY A 275 -31.03 -11.33 1.45
CA GLY A 275 -30.65 -12.73 1.58
C GLY A 275 -29.38 -13.09 0.78
N ALA A 276 -28.57 -14.00 1.32
CA ALA A 276 -27.28 -14.41 0.76
C ALA A 276 -27.33 -14.81 -0.72
N ASP A 277 -28.36 -15.58 -1.13
CA ASP A 277 -28.57 -15.97 -2.54
C ASP A 277 -28.68 -14.76 -3.48
N THR A 278 -29.29 -13.67 -3.02
CA THR A 278 -29.45 -12.44 -3.82
C THR A 278 -28.11 -11.72 -3.97
N ILE A 279 -27.29 -11.74 -2.92
CA ILE A 279 -25.93 -11.19 -2.92
C ILE A 279 -25.07 -12.01 -3.90
N GLU A 280 -25.06 -13.34 -3.79
CA GLU A 280 -24.32 -14.21 -4.70
C GLU A 280 -24.72 -14.01 -6.16
N GLN A 281 -26.03 -13.95 -6.44
CA GLN A 281 -26.56 -13.70 -7.77
C GLN A 281 -26.11 -12.33 -8.31
N GLY A 282 -26.20 -11.28 -7.48
CA GLY A 282 -25.77 -9.93 -7.86
C GLY A 282 -24.27 -9.84 -8.16
N ILE A 283 -23.43 -10.56 -7.42
CA ILE A 283 -22.00 -10.65 -7.72
C ILE A 283 -21.80 -11.35 -9.07
N ARG A 284 -22.40 -12.52 -9.31
CA ARG A 284 -22.27 -13.25 -10.59
C ARG A 284 -22.70 -12.38 -11.78
N GLU A 285 -23.88 -11.78 -11.71
CA GLU A 285 -24.41 -10.94 -12.79
C GLU A 285 -23.51 -9.71 -13.05
N SER A 286 -22.93 -9.11 -12.01
CA SER A 286 -22.02 -7.98 -12.16
C SER A 286 -20.75 -8.35 -12.94
N PHE A 287 -20.20 -9.54 -12.71
CA PHE A 287 -19.03 -10.04 -13.42
C PHE A 287 -19.36 -10.48 -14.86
N GLU A 288 -20.53 -11.07 -15.10
CA GLU A 288 -20.97 -11.46 -16.44
C GLU A 288 -21.27 -10.24 -17.34
N GLN A 289 -21.86 -9.18 -16.76
CA GLN A 289 -22.18 -7.96 -17.49
C GLN A 289 -20.96 -7.03 -17.67
N TYR A 290 -19.85 -7.33 -17.03
CA TYR A 290 -18.66 -6.49 -17.09
C TYR A 290 -18.01 -6.52 -18.49
N GLN A 291 -18.03 -5.37 -19.16
CA GLN A 291 -17.37 -5.18 -20.45
C GLN A 291 -16.09 -4.33 -20.27
N PRO A 292 -14.90 -4.94 -20.25
CA PRO A 292 -13.65 -4.20 -20.08
C PRO A 292 -13.41 -3.27 -21.28
N LYS A 293 -13.04 -2.01 -21.00
CA LYS A 293 -12.67 -1.05 -22.06
C LYS A 293 -11.26 -1.31 -22.58
N PHE A 294 -10.37 -1.78 -21.72
CA PHE A 294 -9.00 -2.15 -22.06
C PHE A 294 -8.74 -3.62 -21.72
N GLY A 295 -7.84 -4.29 -22.46
CA GLY A 295 -7.60 -5.73 -22.32
C GLY A 295 -7.08 -6.21 -20.95
N LYS A 296 -6.70 -5.29 -20.05
CA LYS A 296 -6.27 -5.60 -18.67
C LYS A 296 -7.26 -5.12 -17.60
N ASP A 297 -8.39 -4.55 -18.01
CA ASP A 297 -9.41 -4.10 -17.07
C ASP A 297 -10.16 -5.31 -16.48
N ARG A 298 -10.32 -5.30 -15.16
CA ARG A 298 -11.10 -6.28 -14.39
C ARG A 298 -11.72 -5.61 -13.18
N ILE A 299 -12.80 -6.16 -12.67
CA ILE A 299 -13.39 -5.72 -11.39
C ILE A 299 -12.35 -5.96 -10.29
N ARG A 300 -12.05 -4.93 -9.49
CA ARG A 300 -11.04 -4.98 -8.43
C ARG A 300 -11.61 -4.93 -7.01
N SER A 301 -12.91 -4.70 -6.86
CA SER A 301 -13.57 -4.50 -5.57
C SER A 301 -15.01 -4.96 -5.66
N LEU A 302 -15.51 -5.60 -4.60
CA LEU A 302 -16.93 -5.96 -4.49
C LEU A 302 -17.86 -4.74 -4.46
N GLN A 303 -17.35 -3.55 -4.15
CA GLN A 303 -18.13 -2.31 -4.18
C GLN A 303 -18.74 -2.04 -5.57
N TYR A 304 -18.13 -2.56 -6.64
CA TYR A 304 -18.70 -2.47 -7.99
C TYR A 304 -20.02 -3.26 -8.14
N CYS A 305 -20.21 -4.32 -7.36
CA CYS A 305 -21.37 -5.21 -7.43
C CYS A 305 -22.58 -4.69 -6.65
N GLU A 306 -22.38 -3.76 -5.71
CA GLU A 306 -23.41 -3.25 -4.80
C GLU A 306 -24.68 -2.74 -5.52
N PRO A 307 -24.60 -1.91 -6.58
CA PRO A 307 -25.81 -1.41 -7.25
C PRO A 307 -26.65 -2.53 -7.85
N ARG A 308 -26.01 -3.57 -8.39
CA ARG A 308 -26.71 -4.70 -9.01
C ARG A 308 -27.38 -5.59 -7.97
N ILE A 309 -26.74 -5.78 -6.81
CA ILE A 309 -27.32 -6.52 -5.68
C ILE A 309 -28.59 -5.82 -5.18
N LEU A 310 -28.53 -4.49 -5.01
CA LEU A 310 -29.68 -3.70 -4.58
C LEU A 310 -30.83 -3.72 -5.60
N GLU A 311 -30.52 -3.65 -6.89
CA GLU A 311 -31.51 -3.77 -7.97
C GLU A 311 -32.24 -5.13 -7.94
N LEU A 312 -31.50 -6.24 -7.78
CA LEU A 312 -32.09 -7.58 -7.67
C LEU A 312 -32.96 -7.73 -6.43
N HIS A 313 -32.56 -7.14 -5.31
CA HIS A 313 -33.33 -7.16 -4.08
C HIS A 313 -34.66 -6.39 -4.24
N ALA A 314 -34.62 -5.17 -4.80
CA ALA A 314 -35.81 -4.37 -5.08
C ALA A 314 -36.79 -5.09 -6.02
N HIS A 315 -36.29 -5.82 -7.01
CA HIS A 315 -37.14 -6.63 -7.88
C HIS A 315 -37.82 -7.80 -7.15
N LYS A 316 -37.14 -8.47 -6.21
CA LYS A 316 -37.73 -9.56 -5.42
C LYS A 316 -38.87 -9.07 -4.52
N GLU A 317 -38.74 -7.88 -3.92
CA GLU A 317 -39.81 -7.33 -3.06
C GLU A 317 -41.07 -6.95 -3.84
N HIS A 318 -40.93 -6.55 -5.11
CA HIS A 318 -42.05 -6.08 -5.93
C HIS A 318 -42.77 -7.17 -6.74
N VAL A 319 -42.27 -8.41 -6.78
CA VAL A 319 -43.04 -9.52 -7.34
C VAL A 319 -44.06 -9.93 -6.29
N PRO A 320 -45.37 -9.61 -6.47
CA PRO A 320 -46.39 -10.08 -5.56
C PRO A 320 -46.34 -11.61 -5.61
N GLN A 321 -46.22 -12.27 -4.46
CA GLN A 321 -46.37 -13.73 -4.35
C GLN A 321 -47.68 -14.12 -5.06
N ALA A 322 -47.57 -14.55 -6.31
CA ALA A 322 -48.69 -15.02 -7.08
C ALA A 322 -49.17 -16.29 -6.40
N LEU A 323 -50.43 -16.26 -5.95
CA LEU A 323 -51.17 -17.33 -5.31
C LEU A 323 -50.77 -18.71 -5.85
N ASP A 324 -50.27 -19.51 -4.92
CA ASP A 324 -49.93 -20.92 -5.05
C ASP A 324 -51.13 -21.71 -5.59
N THR A 325 -51.19 -21.90 -6.90
CA THR A 325 -52.15 -22.79 -7.56
C THR A 325 -51.44 -24.10 -7.88
N SER A 326 -51.26 -24.91 -6.83
CA SER A 326 -50.87 -26.30 -6.96
C SER A 326 -52.00 -27.11 -7.62
N ALA A 327 -51.97 -27.28 -8.94
CA ALA A 327 -52.75 -28.31 -9.61
C ALA A 327 -52.13 -28.79 -10.94
N VAL A 328 -51.53 -29.99 -10.86
CA VAL A 328 -51.65 -31.09 -11.85
C VAL A 328 -51.06 -30.85 -13.25
N SER A 329 -49.91 -31.49 -13.49
CA SER A 329 -49.38 -31.82 -14.82
C SER A 329 -50.36 -32.66 -15.65
N PRO A 330 -50.32 -32.57 -16.99
CA PRO A 330 -49.57 -33.60 -17.70
C PRO A 330 -48.80 -33.12 -18.93
N SER A 331 -47.73 -33.85 -19.26
CA SER A 331 -47.08 -33.89 -20.59
C SER A 331 -48.02 -34.59 -21.62
N PRO A 332 -47.70 -34.78 -22.93
CA PRO A 332 -46.41 -34.61 -23.63
C PRO A 332 -46.48 -34.12 -25.11
N LYS A 333 -45.28 -34.08 -25.73
CA LYS A 333 -44.93 -34.36 -27.14
C LYS A 333 -44.58 -33.17 -28.06
N SER A 334 -43.29 -33.19 -28.42
CA SER A 334 -42.66 -32.92 -29.72
C SER A 334 -43.42 -32.16 -30.81
N SER A 335 -42.81 -31.10 -31.36
CA SER A 335 -42.59 -31.00 -32.81
C SER A 335 -41.49 -29.98 -33.14
N ARG A 336 -40.73 -30.29 -34.19
CA ARG A 336 -39.67 -29.49 -34.80
C ARG A 336 -40.23 -28.33 -35.63
N LYS A 337 -39.35 -27.34 -35.87
CA LYS A 337 -39.20 -26.37 -36.98
C LYS A 337 -39.32 -24.93 -36.45
N SER A 338 -38.71 -23.88 -36.99
CA SER A 338 -37.53 -23.61 -37.84
C SER A 338 -37.52 -22.08 -38.01
N TRP A 339 -36.36 -21.44 -37.97
CA TRP A 339 -35.98 -20.16 -38.61
C TRP A 339 -36.93 -18.95 -38.53
N GLY A 340 -36.43 -17.87 -37.93
CA GLY A 340 -37.02 -16.54 -38.03
C GLY A 340 -36.12 -15.48 -37.43
N SER A 341 -35.18 -15.00 -38.24
CA SER A 341 -34.40 -13.78 -38.01
C SER A 341 -35.36 -12.59 -37.92
N SER A 342 -35.29 -11.80 -36.84
CA SER A 342 -35.79 -10.43 -36.89
C SER A 342 -35.05 -9.56 -35.88
N ARG A 343 -34.32 -8.58 -36.42
CA ARG A 343 -33.81 -7.40 -35.73
C ARG A 343 -35.00 -6.54 -35.33
N ASN A 344 -34.97 -6.02 -34.10
CA ASN A 344 -35.42 -4.68 -33.70
C ASN A 344 -35.50 -4.66 -32.18
N ASN A 345 -34.50 -4.09 -31.51
CA ASN A 345 -34.63 -3.70 -30.11
C ASN A 345 -34.59 -2.17 -30.06
N VAL A 346 -35.78 -1.58 -29.95
CA VAL A 346 -35.99 -0.17 -29.65
C VAL A 346 -35.75 -0.01 -28.17
N SER A 347 -34.78 0.84 -27.83
CA SER A 347 -34.47 1.24 -26.47
C SER A 347 -35.64 2.03 -25.88
N ILE A 348 -36.36 1.45 -24.93
CA ILE A 348 -37.36 2.12 -24.10
C ILE A 348 -36.68 2.39 -22.76
N MET A 349 -36.27 3.64 -22.52
CA MET A 349 -35.91 4.11 -21.19
C MET A 349 -37.19 4.33 -20.37
N PRO A 350 -37.30 3.81 -19.13
CA PRO A 350 -38.36 4.22 -18.22
C PRO A 350 -38.01 5.52 -17.49
N ASP A 351 -38.94 6.47 -17.57
CA ASP A 351 -38.96 7.80 -16.94
C ASP A 351 -39.17 7.75 -15.41
N TYR A 352 -38.19 7.30 -14.62
CA TYR A 352 -38.26 7.40 -13.16
C TYR A 352 -36.95 7.89 -12.52
N LEU A 353 -36.51 9.10 -12.89
CA LEU A 353 -35.64 9.93 -12.05
C LEU A 353 -35.96 11.43 -12.21
N LYS A 354 -37.24 11.79 -12.00
CA LYS A 354 -37.64 13.18 -11.71
C LYS A 354 -38.04 13.29 -10.25
N GLY A 355 -37.14 13.84 -9.45
CA GLY A 355 -37.47 14.44 -8.16
C GLY A 355 -36.65 13.90 -6.99
N GLN A 356 -35.60 14.63 -6.63
CA GLN A 356 -35.24 15.09 -5.27
C GLN A 356 -33.94 15.90 -5.39
N PRO A 357 -33.91 17.21 -5.06
CA PRO A 357 -32.74 18.04 -5.19
C PRO A 357 -31.86 17.97 -3.93
N GLY A 358 -30.55 17.77 -4.12
CA GLY A 358 -29.55 18.12 -3.12
C GLY A 358 -28.58 16.98 -2.81
N LYS A 359 -27.29 17.31 -3.01
CA LYS A 359 -26.09 16.48 -2.77
C LYS A 359 -25.74 15.55 -3.93
N TYR A 360 -25.00 16.07 -4.90
CA TYR A 360 -23.81 15.47 -5.52
C TYR A 360 -23.36 16.43 -6.63
N GLU A 361 -22.78 17.57 -6.23
CA GLU A 361 -22.19 18.54 -7.16
C GLU A 361 -20.72 18.72 -6.80
N ARG A 362 -19.91 17.80 -7.32
CA ARG A 362 -18.48 17.94 -7.62
C ARG A 362 -17.98 16.58 -8.05
N PHE A 363 -18.06 16.29 -9.34
CA PHE A 363 -17.06 15.57 -10.12
C PHE A 363 -17.55 15.61 -11.57
N TYR A 364 -16.64 15.86 -12.52
CA TYR A 364 -16.84 16.10 -13.97
C TYR A 364 -17.04 17.56 -14.42
N GLN A 365 -15.95 18.33 -14.32
CA GLN A 365 -15.56 19.25 -15.40
C GLN A 365 -14.05 19.12 -15.59
N VAL A 366 -13.60 18.26 -16.51
CA VAL A 366 -12.56 18.53 -17.53
C VAL A 366 -12.65 17.39 -18.55
N PHE A 367 -12.60 17.75 -19.84
CA PHE A 367 -12.50 16.90 -21.04
C PHE A 367 -13.81 16.51 -21.73
N GLY A 368 -14.35 17.49 -22.47
CA GLY A 368 -14.94 17.25 -23.78
C GLY A 368 -14.40 18.30 -24.75
N HIS A 369 -13.60 17.87 -25.74
CA HIS A 369 -13.70 18.33 -27.13
C HIS A 369 -12.81 17.44 -28.01
N ALA A 370 -13.48 16.67 -28.85
CA ALA A 370 -12.92 15.93 -29.97
C ALA A 370 -12.61 16.88 -31.14
N THR A 371 -11.56 16.58 -31.90
CA THR A 371 -11.61 16.67 -33.38
C THR A 371 -10.74 15.59 -34.00
N ASP A 372 -11.37 14.81 -34.87
CA ASP A 372 -10.82 13.82 -35.80
C ASP A 372 -9.72 14.35 -36.72
N LYS A 373 -8.70 13.52 -36.99
CA LYS A 373 -8.13 13.29 -38.34
C LYS A 373 -7.45 11.89 -38.41
N PRO A 374 -7.69 11.07 -39.45
CA PRO A 374 -6.95 9.84 -39.67
C PRO A 374 -5.67 10.08 -40.50
N GLY A 375 -4.51 9.70 -39.95
CA GLY A 375 -3.22 9.71 -40.63
C GLY A 375 -2.85 8.33 -41.15
N VAL A 376 -2.80 8.21 -42.48
CA VAL A 376 -2.29 7.08 -43.25
C VAL A 376 -0.79 6.91 -43.00
N TYR A 377 -0.33 5.72 -42.63
CA TYR A 377 1.09 5.35 -42.66
C TYR A 377 1.30 4.29 -43.75
N GLN A 378 2.00 4.68 -44.82
CA GLN A 378 2.62 3.76 -45.75
C GLN A 378 3.99 3.34 -45.23
N ARG A 379 4.32 2.07 -45.47
CA ARG A 379 5.66 1.49 -45.33
C ARG A 379 6.57 2.04 -46.42
N GLU A 380 7.81 2.37 -46.06
CA GLU A 380 9.04 1.97 -46.74
C GLU A 380 10.12 1.69 -45.69
#